data_AF-A0A8D0HKA8-F1
#
_entry.id   AF-A0A8D0HKA8-F1
#
_cell.length_a   1.000
_cell.length_b   1.000
_cell.length_c   1.000
_cell.angle_alpha   90.00
_cell.angle_beta   90.00
_cell.angle_gamma   90.00
#
_symmetry.space_group_name_H-M   'P 1'
#
loop_
_entity.id
_entity.type
_entity.pdbx_description
1 polymer ?
#
loop_
_entity_poly.entity_id
_entity_poly.type
_entity_poly.pdbx_seq_one_letter_code
_entity_poly.pdbx_strand_id
1 'polypeptide(L)'
;LMQSSHYHCTFCDCVLNFHLWCPVMAGGLFSIDKKYFFELGTYDPGLDVWGGENMEISFKVWMCGGEIEIIPCSRVGHIFRNDNPYSFPKDRIKTVERNLARVAEVWLDEYQDLFYGHGYHLILKNLDVGDLTHQRELRKRLQCKSFKWYLENIYPDLEAPLVKASGLVAVAKCLVVENATLTFDTCDVNSKNQKFNYTWLRLIKHGDLCVAPVDGKGTLGFHRCNDRNNHLKWLHKSLVAFQPELMDHFVLEHLQQPTCLEVDQSRQTLRVNACDSSNPYQKWQFGNYYAD
;
A
#
# COMPACT_ATOMS: atom_id res chain seq x y z
N LEU A 1 43.30 -36.12 -19.90
CA LEU A 1 42.90 -37.55 -19.94
C LEU A 1 41.93 -37.79 -18.78
N MET A 2 40.63 -37.95 -19.11
CA MET A 2 39.51 -38.47 -18.27
C MET A 2 39.15 -37.66 -17.01
N GLN A 3 37.88 -37.40 -16.67
CA GLN A 3 36.58 -37.68 -17.27
C GLN A 3 35.55 -36.80 -16.55
N SER A 4 34.55 -36.30 -17.28
CA SER A 4 33.38 -35.62 -16.74
C SER A 4 32.62 -36.52 -15.76
N SER A 5 32.53 -36.10 -14.50
CA SER A 5 31.60 -36.71 -13.54
C SER A 5 30.22 -36.11 -13.78
N HIS A 6 29.40 -36.83 -14.55
CA HIS A 6 27.96 -36.63 -14.54
C HIS A 6 27.46 -36.89 -13.11
N TYR A 7 27.08 -35.84 -12.40
CA TYR A 7 26.20 -35.99 -11.25
C TYR A 7 24.80 -36.34 -11.78
N HIS A 8 24.55 -37.63 -11.94
CA HIS A 8 23.20 -38.15 -12.08
C HIS A 8 22.51 -37.92 -10.72
N CYS A 9 21.75 -36.84 -10.61
CA CYS A 9 20.74 -36.72 -9.57
C CYS A 9 19.66 -37.74 -9.95
N THR A 10 19.61 -38.86 -9.23
CA THR A 10 18.54 -39.85 -9.37
C THR A 10 17.24 -39.15 -8.99
N PHE A 11 16.54 -38.61 -10.00
CA PHE A 11 15.14 -38.24 -9.85
C PHE A 11 14.42 -39.52 -9.43
N CYS A 12 14.01 -39.60 -8.17
CA CYS A 12 12.89 -40.47 -7.82
C CYS A 12 11.76 -40.10 -8.79
N ASP A 13 11.20 -41.08 -9.49
CA ASP A 13 10.07 -40.93 -10.40
C ASP A 13 8.94 -40.18 -9.70
N CYS A 14 8.92 -38.86 -9.89
CA CYS A 14 7.90 -38.02 -9.32
C CYS A 14 6.81 -37.87 -10.37
N VAL A 15 5.87 -38.82 -10.33
CA VAL A 15 4.65 -38.79 -11.13
C VAL A 15 3.66 -37.80 -10.52
N LEU A 16 4.07 -36.54 -10.44
CA LEU A 16 3.20 -35.41 -10.10
C LEU A 16 3.45 -34.33 -11.15
N ASN A 17 2.71 -34.40 -12.26
CA ASN A 17 2.62 -33.35 -13.28
C ASN A 17 1.83 -32.12 -12.76
N PHE A 18 2.03 -31.74 -11.49
CA PHE A 18 1.38 -30.59 -10.88
C PHE A 18 2.44 -29.54 -10.56
N HIS A 19 2.52 -28.52 -11.41
CA HIS A 19 3.27 -27.30 -11.16
C HIS A 19 2.49 -26.47 -10.13
N LEU A 20 3.07 -26.29 -8.95
CA LEU A 20 2.50 -25.44 -7.90
C LEU A 20 3.17 -24.07 -7.98
N TRP A 21 2.48 -23.10 -8.59
CA TRP A 21 2.97 -21.74 -8.66
C TRP A 21 2.94 -21.05 -7.30
N CYS A 22 3.98 -20.26 -7.03
CA CYS A 22 4.14 -19.54 -5.78
C CYS A 22 4.27 -18.04 -6.07
N PRO A 23 3.30 -17.20 -5.66
CA PRO A 23 3.37 -15.76 -5.91
C PRO A 23 4.62 -15.10 -5.29
N VAL A 24 5.02 -15.56 -4.10
CA VAL A 24 6.19 -15.07 -3.37
C VAL A 24 6.86 -16.23 -2.65
N MET A 25 8.12 -16.49 -2.98
CA MET A 25 8.90 -17.50 -2.26
C MET A 25 9.35 -17.01 -0.89
N ALA A 26 9.60 -17.96 0.04
CA ALA A 26 10.13 -17.65 1.37
C ALA A 26 11.55 -17.05 1.33
N GLY A 27 12.31 -17.31 0.26
CA GLY A 27 13.61 -16.69 -0.04
C GLY A 27 14.84 -17.47 0.45
N GLY A 28 14.76 -18.18 1.57
CA GLY A 28 15.92 -18.86 2.16
C GLY A 28 16.42 -20.08 1.38
N LEU A 29 15.56 -20.74 0.60
CA LEU A 29 15.90 -21.94 -0.18
C LEU A 29 15.21 -21.88 -1.54
N PHE A 30 15.99 -21.84 -2.61
CA PHE A 30 15.52 -21.91 -3.99
C PHE A 30 16.67 -22.34 -4.92
N SER A 31 16.34 -22.71 -6.15
CA SER A 31 17.32 -22.97 -7.21
C SER A 31 16.98 -22.12 -8.42
N ILE A 32 17.98 -21.47 -9.00
CA ILE A 32 17.83 -20.60 -10.17
C ILE A 32 19.02 -20.81 -11.10
N ASP A 33 18.79 -20.75 -12.41
CA ASP A 33 19.91 -20.73 -13.36
C ASP A 33 20.82 -19.53 -13.08
N LYS A 34 22.13 -19.78 -13.04
CA LYS A 34 23.11 -18.75 -12.69
C LYS A 34 23.05 -17.59 -13.66
N LYS A 35 22.97 -17.85 -14.97
CA LYS A 35 22.96 -16.80 -15.98
C LYS A 35 21.69 -15.97 -15.87
N TYR A 36 20.54 -16.60 -15.69
CA TYR A 36 19.27 -15.93 -15.47
C TYR A 36 19.28 -15.06 -14.20
N PHE A 37 19.88 -15.53 -13.09
CA PHE A 37 20.03 -14.73 -11.87
C PHE A 37 20.84 -13.44 -12.09
N PHE A 38 21.91 -13.50 -12.90
CA PHE A 38 22.67 -12.31 -13.28
C PHE A 38 21.92 -11.42 -14.28
N GLU A 39 21.14 -11.99 -15.21
CA GLU A 39 20.28 -11.25 -16.14
C GLU A 39 19.20 -10.45 -15.39
N LEU A 40 18.65 -10.99 -14.29
CA LEU A 40 17.74 -10.30 -13.37
C LEU A 40 18.42 -9.23 -12.50
N GLY A 41 19.72 -8.99 -12.67
CA GLY A 41 20.48 -8.01 -11.88
C GLY A 41 20.77 -8.46 -10.45
N THR A 42 20.71 -9.76 -10.15
CA THR A 42 20.89 -10.34 -8.81
C THR A 42 19.94 -9.71 -7.77
N TYR A 43 20.27 -9.75 -6.48
CA TYR A 43 19.56 -8.97 -5.47
C TYR A 43 19.86 -7.49 -5.59
N ASP A 44 18.93 -6.63 -5.18
CA ASP A 44 19.20 -5.21 -5.02
C ASP A 44 20.34 -4.98 -4.00
N PRO A 45 21.51 -4.43 -4.41
CA PRO A 45 22.64 -4.23 -3.51
C PRO A 45 22.36 -3.18 -2.42
N GLY A 46 21.27 -2.40 -2.56
CA GLY A 46 20.83 -1.47 -1.53
C GLY A 46 19.99 -2.10 -0.41
N LEU A 47 19.69 -3.40 -0.47
CA LEU A 47 19.03 -4.13 0.62
C LEU A 47 20.05 -4.45 1.72
N ASP A 48 19.71 -4.08 2.95
CA ASP A 48 20.58 -4.24 4.11
C ASP A 48 20.21 -5.50 4.90
N VAL A 49 21.16 -6.41 5.09
CA VAL A 49 21.12 -7.58 6.00
C VAL A 49 19.98 -8.58 5.78
N TRP A 50 18.74 -8.19 6.06
CA TRP A 50 17.58 -9.08 6.03
C TRP A 50 16.26 -8.30 5.88
N GLY A 51 15.33 -8.88 5.13
CA GLY A 51 13.95 -8.42 4.95
C GLY A 51 13.75 -7.85 3.55
N GLY A 52 12.67 -8.27 2.88
CA GLY A 52 12.25 -7.78 1.57
C GLY A 52 12.96 -8.42 0.38
N GLU A 53 14.11 -9.08 0.56
CA GLU A 53 14.86 -9.71 -0.54
C GLU A 53 14.07 -10.80 -1.25
N ASN A 54 13.26 -11.55 -0.50
CA ASN A 54 12.42 -12.62 -1.02
C ASN A 54 11.26 -12.08 -1.88
N MET A 55 10.67 -10.94 -1.49
CA MET A 55 9.64 -10.25 -2.27
C MET A 55 10.24 -9.64 -3.53
N GLU A 56 11.38 -8.96 -3.39
CA GLU A 56 12.10 -8.30 -4.48
C GLU A 56 12.39 -9.24 -5.64
N ILE A 57 13.04 -10.37 -5.35
CA ILE A 57 13.36 -11.35 -6.38
C ILE A 57 12.10 -12.05 -6.92
N SER A 58 11.06 -12.24 -6.10
CA SER A 58 9.81 -12.85 -6.56
C SER A 58 9.10 -11.97 -7.59
N PHE A 59 9.04 -10.67 -7.32
CA PHE A 59 8.49 -9.69 -8.26
C PHE A 59 9.34 -9.57 -9.52
N LYS A 60 10.67 -9.57 -9.42
CA LYS A 60 11.57 -9.65 -10.58
C LYS A 60 11.24 -10.84 -11.47
N VAL A 61 11.20 -12.06 -10.90
CA VAL A 61 10.97 -13.27 -11.68
C VAL A 61 9.61 -13.20 -12.37
N TRP A 62 8.52 -13.01 -11.63
CA TRP A 62 7.17 -13.02 -12.21
C TRP A 62 6.92 -11.89 -13.19
N MET A 63 7.28 -10.65 -12.83
CA MET A 63 6.96 -9.49 -13.64
C MET A 63 7.89 -9.37 -14.85
N CYS A 64 9.07 -10.00 -14.84
CA CYS A 64 10.04 -9.93 -15.95
C CYS A 64 10.12 -11.23 -16.76
N GLY A 65 9.08 -12.09 -16.70
CA GLY A 65 8.86 -13.19 -17.65
C GLY A 65 9.37 -14.57 -17.21
N GLY A 66 9.73 -14.74 -15.95
CA GLY A 66 9.99 -16.05 -15.34
C GLY A 66 8.82 -16.55 -14.51
N GLU A 67 9.02 -17.69 -13.87
CA GLU A 67 8.02 -18.38 -13.04
C GLU A 67 8.66 -18.90 -11.75
N ILE A 68 7.86 -19.02 -10.69
CA ILE A 68 8.29 -19.55 -9.40
C ILE A 68 7.44 -20.76 -9.06
N GLU A 69 8.11 -21.88 -8.83
CA GLU A 69 7.47 -23.16 -8.55
C GLU A 69 7.90 -23.74 -7.21
N ILE A 70 6.93 -24.35 -6.52
CA ILE A 70 7.20 -25.26 -5.41
C ILE A 70 7.24 -26.67 -5.98
N ILE A 71 8.35 -27.37 -5.77
CA ILE A 71 8.56 -28.75 -6.22
C ILE A 71 8.32 -29.71 -5.04
N PRO A 72 7.16 -30.38 -4.91
CA PRO A 72 6.83 -31.19 -3.72
C PRO A 72 7.79 -32.37 -3.47
N CYS A 73 8.47 -32.78 -4.52
CA CYS A 73 9.44 -33.87 -4.55
C CYS A 73 10.81 -33.45 -4.00
N SER A 74 11.13 -32.16 -4.05
CA SER A 74 12.36 -31.61 -3.48
C SER A 74 12.07 -31.15 -2.05
N ARG A 75 12.59 -31.89 -1.06
CA ARG A 75 12.33 -31.63 0.35
C ARG A 75 13.63 -31.26 1.06
N VAL A 76 13.64 -30.09 1.68
CA VAL A 76 14.76 -29.62 2.51
C VAL A 76 14.20 -29.17 3.86
N GLY A 77 14.77 -29.70 4.94
CA GLY A 77 14.40 -29.29 6.29
C GLY A 77 15.05 -27.96 6.67
N HIS A 78 14.27 -27.03 7.20
CA HIS A 78 14.75 -25.76 7.75
C HIS A 78 14.48 -25.72 9.26
N ILE A 79 15.51 -25.45 10.07
CA ILE A 79 15.36 -25.28 11.52
C ILE A 79 14.89 -23.86 11.80
N PHE A 80 13.62 -23.71 12.14
CA PHE A 80 13.07 -22.43 12.56
C PHE A 80 13.66 -22.00 13.91
N ARG A 81 14.02 -20.73 14.00
CA ARG A 81 14.54 -20.09 15.22
C ARG A 81 13.58 -18.99 15.64
N ASN A 82 13.47 -18.75 16.94
CA ASN A 82 12.63 -17.66 17.45
C ASN A 82 13.27 -16.28 17.22
N ASP A 83 14.61 -16.21 17.21
CA ASP A 83 15.36 -14.96 17.09
C ASP A 83 16.41 -15.01 15.97
N ASN A 84 16.65 -13.86 15.36
CA ASN A 84 17.69 -13.69 14.35
C ASN A 84 19.08 -13.67 15.04
N PRO A 85 20.02 -14.55 14.64
CA PRO A 85 21.35 -14.61 15.26
C PRO A 85 22.31 -13.50 14.80
N TYR A 86 21.84 -12.58 13.95
CA TYR A 86 22.68 -11.57 13.30
C TYR A 86 22.59 -10.23 14.00
N SER A 87 23.72 -9.53 14.09
CA SER A 87 23.76 -8.12 14.50
C SER A 87 23.29 -7.24 13.34
N PHE A 88 22.31 -6.38 13.59
CA PHE A 88 21.87 -5.39 12.62
C PHE A 88 22.72 -4.11 12.76
N PRO A 89 23.21 -3.51 11.66
CA PRO A 89 23.96 -2.25 11.69
C PRO A 89 23.17 -1.08 12.30
N LYS A 90 21.84 -1.17 12.20
CA LYS A 90 20.86 -0.27 12.80
C LYS A 90 19.85 -1.11 13.60
N ASP A 91 18.77 -0.47 14.03
CA ASP A 91 17.61 -1.16 14.55
C ASP A 91 17.00 -2.12 13.50
N ARG A 92 16.73 -3.37 13.90
CA ARG A 92 16.18 -4.44 13.03
C ARG A 92 14.92 -3.99 12.31
N ILE A 93 13.98 -3.36 13.02
CA ILE A 93 12.69 -2.95 12.47
C ILE A 93 12.94 -1.91 11.39
N LYS A 94 13.76 -0.89 11.68
CA LYS A 94 14.11 0.14 10.69
C LYS A 94 14.79 -0.42 9.44
N THR A 95 15.66 -1.41 9.59
CA THR A 95 16.32 -2.07 8.45
C THR A 95 15.31 -2.78 7.56
N VAL A 96 14.41 -3.59 8.16
CA VAL A 96 13.38 -4.32 7.42
C VAL A 96 12.41 -3.36 6.73
N GLU A 97 11.95 -2.34 7.44
CA GLU A 97 11.06 -1.30 6.90
C GLU A 97 11.68 -0.56 5.72
N ARG A 98 12.98 -0.20 5.82
CA ARG A 98 13.73 0.40 4.72
C ARG A 98 13.76 -0.51 3.50
N ASN A 99 14.12 -1.77 3.69
CA ASN A 99 14.20 -2.73 2.59
C ASN A 99 12.84 -2.93 1.91
N LEU A 100 11.78 -3.13 2.69
CA LEU A 100 10.41 -3.27 2.15
C LEU A 100 9.97 -2.01 1.39
N ALA A 101 10.30 -0.82 1.89
CA ALA A 101 10.00 0.43 1.20
C ALA A 101 10.76 0.55 -0.13
N ARG A 102 12.03 0.12 -0.20
CA ARG A 102 12.77 0.05 -1.48
C ARG A 102 12.07 -0.86 -2.48
N VAL A 103 11.58 -2.02 -2.03
CA VAL A 103 10.82 -2.95 -2.89
C VAL A 103 9.52 -2.30 -3.34
N ALA A 104 8.78 -1.66 -2.42
CA ALA A 104 7.52 -0.98 -2.71
C ALA A 104 7.66 0.09 -3.80
N GLU A 105 8.64 0.97 -3.64
CA GLU A 105 8.93 2.11 -4.53
C GLU A 105 9.40 1.73 -5.95
N VAL A 106 9.84 0.48 -6.13
CA VAL A 106 10.32 -0.03 -7.43
C VAL A 106 9.30 -0.95 -8.07
N TRP A 107 8.60 -1.78 -7.30
CA TRP A 107 7.85 -2.92 -7.82
C TRP A 107 6.33 -2.85 -7.64
N LEU A 108 5.80 -2.03 -6.72
CA LEU A 108 4.36 -2.01 -6.43
C LEU A 108 3.56 -0.95 -7.22
N ASP A 109 4.21 -0.13 -8.04
CA ASP A 109 3.53 0.91 -8.85
C ASP A 109 2.58 1.79 -7.99
N GLU A 110 1.33 1.98 -8.41
CA GLU A 110 0.30 2.71 -7.64
C GLU A 110 -0.11 2.01 -6.33
N TYR A 111 0.22 0.72 -6.15
CA TYR A 111 -0.14 -0.05 -4.95
C TYR A 111 0.84 0.19 -3.79
N GLN A 112 1.92 0.93 -3.99
CA GLN A 112 2.81 1.34 -2.89
C GLN A 112 2.07 2.15 -1.81
N ASP A 113 0.99 2.84 -2.17
CA ASP A 113 0.16 3.59 -1.23
C ASP A 113 -0.49 2.68 -0.19
N LEU A 114 -0.79 1.41 -0.53
CA LEU A 114 -1.30 0.42 0.43
C LEU A 114 -0.21 0.11 1.46
N PHE A 115 1.01 -0.16 0.99
CA PHE A 115 2.17 -0.41 1.85
C PHE A 115 2.39 0.74 2.83
N TYR A 116 2.42 1.98 2.33
CA TYR A 116 2.59 3.16 3.18
C TYR A 116 1.36 3.50 4.02
N GLY A 117 0.15 3.14 3.59
CA GLY A 117 -1.07 3.31 4.38
C GLY A 117 -1.08 2.41 5.62
N HIS A 118 -0.61 1.17 5.50
CA HIS A 118 -0.41 0.26 6.63
C HIS A 118 0.82 0.66 7.46
N GLY A 119 1.92 1.00 6.81
CA GLY A 119 3.16 1.49 7.41
C GLY A 119 3.20 3.01 7.55
N TYR A 120 2.13 3.64 8.03
CA TYR A 120 2.00 5.10 7.97
C TYR A 120 3.09 5.87 8.73
N HIS A 121 3.66 5.26 9.77
CA HIS A 121 4.81 5.80 10.50
C HIS A 121 6.06 5.97 9.62
N LEU A 122 6.16 5.27 8.50
CA LEU A 122 7.28 5.40 7.55
C LEU A 122 7.25 6.75 6.83
N ILE A 123 6.05 7.21 6.44
CA ILE A 123 5.86 8.55 5.87
C ILE A 123 6.17 9.61 6.92
N LEU A 124 5.63 9.46 8.12
CA LEU A 124 5.82 10.43 9.20
C LEU A 124 7.28 10.63 9.60
N LYS A 125 8.08 9.56 9.49
CA LYS A 125 9.52 9.59 9.80
C LYS A 125 10.40 10.02 8.62
N ASN A 126 9.82 10.37 7.46
CA ASN A 126 10.55 10.66 6.22
C ASN A 126 11.64 9.62 5.94
N LEU A 127 11.24 8.34 5.92
CA LEU A 127 12.15 7.23 5.70
C LEU A 127 12.99 7.45 4.43
N ASP A 128 14.31 7.41 4.59
CA ASP A 128 15.24 7.44 3.46
C ASP A 128 15.46 6.03 2.92
N VAL A 129 14.91 5.77 1.73
CA VAL A 129 15.06 4.51 1.00
C VAL A 129 16.39 4.42 0.25
N GLY A 130 17.13 5.52 0.09
CA GLY A 130 18.36 5.61 -0.70
C GLY A 130 18.10 5.66 -2.22
N ASP A 131 19.17 5.53 -3.02
CA ASP A 131 19.06 5.57 -4.48
C ASP A 131 18.38 4.29 -5.03
N LEU A 132 17.43 4.51 -5.94
CA LEU A 132 16.64 3.49 -6.64
C LEU A 132 16.80 3.56 -8.17
N THR A 133 17.66 4.44 -8.66
CA THR A 133 17.84 4.70 -10.10
C THR A 133 18.18 3.42 -10.85
N HIS A 134 19.16 2.66 -10.36
CA HIS A 134 19.57 1.41 -10.99
C HIS A 134 18.44 0.37 -11.04
N GLN A 135 17.68 0.20 -9.96
CA GLN A 135 16.58 -0.78 -9.91
C GLN A 135 15.44 -0.40 -10.88
N ARG A 136 15.11 0.91 -10.96
CA ARG A 136 14.11 1.42 -11.91
C ARG A 136 14.56 1.26 -13.36
N GLU A 137 15.83 1.50 -13.65
CA GLU A 137 16.41 1.29 -14.99
C GLU A 137 16.44 -0.18 -15.39
N LEU A 138 16.79 -1.07 -14.45
CA LEU A 138 16.78 -2.51 -14.65
C LEU A 138 15.38 -2.99 -15.01
N ARG A 139 14.36 -2.60 -14.24
CA ARG A 139 12.95 -2.94 -14.51
C ARG A 139 12.50 -2.47 -15.91
N LYS A 140 12.90 -1.26 -16.31
CA LYS A 140 12.63 -0.73 -17.67
C LYS A 140 13.34 -1.54 -18.75
N ARG A 141 14.63 -1.86 -18.56
CA ARG A 141 15.46 -2.61 -19.52
C ARG A 141 14.92 -4.00 -19.77
N LEU A 142 14.47 -4.67 -18.71
CA LEU A 142 13.87 -6.01 -18.77
C LEU A 142 12.40 -5.99 -19.26
N GLN A 143 11.83 -4.81 -19.52
CA GLN A 143 10.46 -4.64 -20.00
C GLN A 143 9.41 -5.35 -19.12
N CYS A 144 9.62 -5.29 -17.80
CA CYS A 144 8.77 -5.99 -16.86
C CYS A 144 7.33 -5.45 -16.88
N LYS A 145 6.38 -6.32 -16.56
CA LYS A 145 4.95 -6.03 -16.41
C LYS A 145 4.68 -5.12 -15.20
N SER A 146 3.47 -4.58 -15.14
CA SER A 146 3.00 -3.80 -13.99
C SER A 146 2.63 -4.69 -12.81
N PHE A 147 2.58 -4.11 -11.61
CA PHE A 147 2.12 -4.83 -10.42
C PHE A 147 0.63 -5.19 -10.52
N LYS A 148 -0.17 -4.36 -11.21
CA LYS A 148 -1.54 -4.71 -11.57
C LYS A 148 -1.63 -6.02 -12.35
N TRP A 149 -0.77 -6.21 -13.36
CA TRP A 149 -0.71 -7.48 -14.10
C TRP A 149 -0.33 -8.64 -13.19
N TYR A 150 0.62 -8.44 -12.26
CA TYR A 150 0.99 -9.47 -11.27
C TYR A 150 -0.20 -9.88 -10.40
N LEU A 151 -0.98 -8.93 -9.87
CA LEU A 151 -2.18 -9.24 -9.10
C LEU A 151 -3.21 -9.98 -9.95
N GLU A 152 -3.47 -9.52 -11.17
CA GLU A 152 -4.50 -10.12 -12.03
C GLU A 152 -4.14 -11.53 -12.54
N ASN A 153 -2.85 -11.87 -12.66
CA ASN A 153 -2.41 -13.10 -13.34
C ASN A 153 -1.68 -14.08 -12.41
N ILE A 154 -0.98 -13.57 -11.38
CA ILE A 154 -0.13 -14.38 -10.50
C ILE A 154 -0.73 -14.52 -9.11
N TYR A 155 -1.32 -13.45 -8.56
CA TYR A 155 -1.93 -13.47 -7.22
C TYR A 155 -3.34 -12.85 -7.17
N PRO A 156 -4.32 -13.41 -7.91
CA PRO A 156 -5.66 -12.83 -8.03
C PRO A 156 -6.48 -12.87 -6.74
N ASP A 157 -6.13 -13.79 -5.83
CA ASP A 157 -6.80 -13.93 -4.53
C ASP A 157 -6.39 -12.82 -3.54
N LEU A 158 -5.33 -12.05 -3.84
CA LEU A 158 -4.91 -10.94 -3.00
C LEU A 158 -5.76 -9.70 -3.31
N GLU A 159 -6.70 -9.39 -2.41
CA GLU A 159 -7.45 -8.14 -2.48
C GLU A 159 -6.57 -6.94 -2.14
N ALA A 160 -6.32 -6.09 -3.13
CA ALA A 160 -5.50 -4.89 -3.02
C ALA A 160 -6.23 -3.67 -3.58
N PRO A 161 -7.31 -3.18 -2.94
CA PRO A 161 -8.05 -2.03 -3.44
C PRO A 161 -7.16 -0.78 -3.38
N LEU A 162 -7.17 0.05 -4.42
CA LEU A 162 -6.34 1.28 -4.48
C LEU A 162 -6.80 2.37 -3.49
N VAL A 163 -7.98 2.22 -2.90
CA VAL A 163 -8.59 3.15 -1.95
C VAL A 163 -9.22 2.38 -0.80
N LYS A 164 -9.28 2.99 0.39
CA LYS A 164 -9.94 2.40 1.55
C LYS A 164 -11.46 2.45 1.44
N ALA A 165 -11.99 3.54 0.89
CA ALA A 165 -13.43 3.73 0.71
C ALA A 165 -13.72 4.57 -0.54
N SER A 166 -14.91 4.40 -1.12
CA SER A 166 -15.35 5.21 -2.26
C SER A 166 -16.86 5.40 -2.33
N GLY A 167 -17.28 6.37 -3.15
CA GLY A 167 -18.67 6.62 -3.48
C GLY A 167 -19.19 7.90 -2.84
N LEU A 168 -20.46 7.88 -2.45
CA LEU A 168 -21.11 9.01 -1.78
C LEU A 168 -20.59 9.12 -0.35
N VAL A 169 -20.42 10.35 0.14
CA VAL A 169 -20.07 10.64 1.54
C VAL A 169 -21.27 11.30 2.20
N ALA A 170 -21.91 10.60 3.12
CA ALA A 170 -23.22 10.96 3.64
C ALA A 170 -23.23 11.18 5.14
N VAL A 171 -24.07 12.11 5.57
CA VAL A 171 -24.62 12.20 6.94
C VAL A 171 -26.13 12.00 6.86
N ALA A 172 -26.86 13.08 6.53
CA ALA A 172 -28.27 13.08 6.12
C ALA A 172 -28.45 13.47 4.64
N LYS A 173 -27.46 14.19 4.11
CA LYS A 173 -27.27 14.60 2.71
C LYS A 173 -25.86 14.20 2.30
N CYS A 174 -25.58 14.20 1.00
CA CYS A 174 -24.30 13.82 0.45
C CYS A 174 -23.45 15.03 0.11
N LEU A 175 -22.13 14.91 0.31
CA LEU A 175 -21.18 15.89 -0.20
C LEU A 175 -21.31 15.99 -1.72
N VAL A 176 -21.28 17.22 -2.23
CA VAL A 176 -21.31 17.50 -3.67
C VAL A 176 -20.33 18.62 -4.01
N VAL A 177 -19.72 18.49 -5.18
CA VAL A 177 -18.88 19.54 -5.76
C VAL A 177 -19.74 20.38 -6.72
N GLU A 178 -19.90 21.65 -6.39
CA GLU A 178 -20.65 22.62 -7.19
C GLU A 178 -19.79 23.87 -7.42
N ASN A 179 -19.53 24.23 -8.68
CA ASN A 179 -18.73 25.41 -9.05
C ASN A 179 -17.37 25.49 -8.31
N ALA A 180 -16.68 24.37 -8.17
CA ALA A 180 -15.42 24.23 -7.42
C ALA A 180 -15.51 24.57 -5.91
N THR A 181 -16.72 24.56 -5.34
CA THR A 181 -16.97 24.64 -3.91
C THR A 181 -17.57 23.34 -3.40
N LEU A 182 -17.32 23.05 -2.13
CA LEU A 182 -17.86 21.86 -1.49
C LEU A 182 -19.16 22.24 -0.77
N THR A 183 -20.27 21.62 -1.18
CA THR A 183 -21.59 21.80 -0.58
C THR A 183 -22.17 20.43 -0.23
N PHE A 184 -23.42 20.37 0.22
CA PHE A 184 -24.10 19.11 0.48
C PHE A 184 -25.54 19.18 -0.05
N ASP A 185 -25.98 18.11 -0.71
CA ASP A 185 -27.30 18.04 -1.34
C ASP A 185 -27.91 16.63 -1.24
N THR A 186 -29.11 16.43 -1.77
CA THR A 186 -29.74 15.11 -1.86
C THR A 186 -28.81 14.13 -2.55
N CYS A 187 -28.67 12.95 -1.95
CA CYS A 187 -27.79 11.90 -2.42
C CYS A 187 -28.25 11.35 -3.78
N ASP A 188 -27.38 11.40 -4.78
CA ASP A 188 -27.59 10.81 -6.10
C ASP A 188 -26.40 9.93 -6.49
N VAL A 189 -26.62 8.61 -6.53
CA VAL A 189 -25.61 7.59 -6.87
C VAL A 189 -25.07 7.77 -8.30
N ASN A 190 -25.87 8.38 -9.19
CA ASN A 190 -25.48 8.62 -10.57
C ASN A 190 -24.65 9.90 -10.73
N SER A 191 -24.73 10.81 -9.77
CA SER A 191 -23.99 12.08 -9.81
C SER A 191 -22.49 11.85 -9.65
N LYS A 192 -21.72 12.17 -10.69
CA LYS A 192 -20.26 12.13 -10.64
C LYS A 192 -19.70 13.14 -9.65
N ASN A 193 -20.39 14.27 -9.46
CA ASN A 193 -19.97 15.36 -8.57
C ASN A 193 -20.13 15.01 -7.08
N GLN A 194 -20.79 13.90 -6.76
CA GLN A 194 -20.93 13.39 -5.40
C GLN A 194 -20.02 12.19 -5.10
N LYS A 195 -19.17 11.79 -6.05
CA LYS A 195 -18.25 10.66 -5.86
C LYS A 195 -16.93 11.14 -5.30
N PHE A 196 -16.56 10.57 -4.16
CA PHE A 196 -15.30 10.79 -3.49
C PHE A 196 -14.58 9.47 -3.24
N ASN A 197 -13.27 9.54 -3.08
CA ASN A 197 -12.42 8.42 -2.70
C ASN A 197 -11.69 8.78 -1.41
N TYR A 198 -11.57 7.82 -0.51
CA TYR A 198 -10.69 7.91 0.66
C TYR A 198 -9.50 6.99 0.48
N THR A 199 -8.31 7.58 0.38
CA THR A 199 -7.08 6.85 0.02
C THR A 199 -6.43 6.19 1.24
N TRP A 200 -5.52 5.25 0.98
CA TRP A 200 -4.66 4.65 2.01
C TRP A 200 -3.78 5.67 2.74
N LEU A 201 -3.44 6.77 2.05
CA LEU A 201 -2.69 7.89 2.59
C LEU A 201 -3.57 8.95 3.27
N ARG A 202 -4.82 8.58 3.61
CA ARG A 202 -5.74 9.38 4.45
C ARG A 202 -6.23 10.66 3.79
N LEU A 203 -6.32 10.68 2.45
CA LEU A 203 -6.81 11.82 1.69
C LEU A 203 -8.25 11.60 1.24
N ILE A 204 -9.09 12.63 1.33
CA ILE A 204 -10.44 12.64 0.74
C ILE A 204 -10.34 13.33 -0.63
N LYS A 205 -10.50 12.55 -1.70
CA LYS A 205 -10.30 13.00 -3.08
C LYS A 205 -11.59 13.11 -3.87
N HIS A 206 -11.67 14.13 -4.71
CA HIS A 206 -12.61 14.23 -5.82
C HIS A 206 -11.81 14.48 -7.10
N GLY A 207 -11.65 13.44 -7.93
CA GLY A 207 -10.67 13.45 -9.02
C GLY A 207 -9.24 13.66 -8.50
N ASP A 208 -8.56 14.69 -9.00
CA ASP A 208 -7.19 15.06 -8.59
C ASP A 208 -7.13 16.08 -7.44
N LEU A 209 -8.29 16.50 -6.94
CA LEU A 209 -8.41 17.48 -5.88
C LEU A 209 -8.66 16.81 -4.52
N CYS A 210 -8.07 17.38 -3.48
CA CYS A 210 -8.17 16.92 -2.10
C CYS A 210 -8.98 17.92 -1.29
N VAL A 211 -9.90 17.42 -0.47
CA VAL A 211 -10.70 18.24 0.45
C VAL A 211 -9.87 18.53 1.70
N ALA A 212 -9.71 19.81 2.03
CA ALA A 212 -9.08 20.24 3.28
C ALA A 212 -9.51 21.69 3.63
N PRO A 213 -9.24 22.18 4.85
CA PRO A 213 -9.45 23.58 5.18
C PRO A 213 -8.66 24.51 4.26
N VAL A 214 -9.28 25.59 3.79
CA VAL A 214 -8.64 26.61 2.95
C VAL A 214 -8.18 27.84 3.74
N ASP A 215 -8.73 28.04 4.94
CA ASP A 215 -8.41 29.16 5.81
C ASP A 215 -8.32 28.73 7.28
N GLY A 216 -7.79 29.63 8.13
CA GLY A 216 -7.74 29.42 9.58
C GLY A 216 -9.10 29.56 10.28
N LYS A 217 -10.17 29.88 9.55
CA LYS A 217 -11.55 29.94 10.07
C LYS A 217 -12.27 28.60 9.96
N GLY A 218 -11.64 27.62 9.33
CA GLY A 218 -12.17 26.27 9.18
C GLY A 218 -13.10 26.10 7.98
N THR A 219 -13.08 27.02 7.02
CA THR A 219 -13.80 26.85 5.75
C THR A 219 -13.14 25.75 4.93
N LEU A 220 -13.92 24.86 4.32
CA LEU A 220 -13.39 23.79 3.46
C LEU A 220 -13.28 24.23 2.01
N GLY A 221 -12.36 23.61 1.30
CA GLY A 221 -12.27 23.71 -0.16
C GLY A 221 -11.33 22.67 -0.73
N PHE A 222 -10.92 22.92 -1.98
CA PHE A 222 -10.10 21.99 -2.74
C PHE A 222 -8.65 22.45 -2.83
N HIS A 223 -7.74 21.50 -2.64
CA HIS A 223 -6.32 21.65 -2.85
C HIS A 223 -5.85 20.66 -3.90
N ARG A 224 -4.73 20.96 -4.56
CA ARG A 224 -4.03 19.93 -5.34
C ARG A 224 -3.53 18.87 -4.36
N CYS A 225 -3.85 17.59 -4.62
CA CYS A 225 -3.41 16.51 -3.75
C CYS A 225 -1.89 16.43 -3.67
N ASN A 226 -1.39 16.25 -2.45
CA ASN A 226 0.01 15.99 -2.16
C ASN A 226 0.09 15.04 -0.97
N ASP A 227 0.54 13.83 -1.23
CA ASP A 227 0.59 12.71 -0.29
C ASP A 227 1.51 12.97 0.92
N ARG A 228 2.47 13.89 0.76
CA ARG A 228 3.39 14.31 1.83
C ARG A 228 2.85 15.46 2.67
N ASN A 229 1.78 16.14 2.23
CA ASN A 229 1.23 17.27 2.96
C ASN A 229 0.25 16.80 4.04
N ASN A 230 0.68 16.86 5.30
CA ASN A 230 -0.13 16.43 6.45
C ASN A 230 -1.37 17.32 6.70
N HIS A 231 -1.42 18.54 6.16
CA HIS A 231 -2.60 19.40 6.29
C HIS A 231 -3.80 18.93 5.46
N LEU A 232 -3.59 18.03 4.50
CA LEU A 232 -4.63 17.48 3.64
C LEU A 232 -5.25 16.18 4.18
N LYS A 233 -4.78 15.70 5.34
CA LYS A 233 -5.03 14.33 5.81
C LYS A 233 -6.08 14.27 6.89
N TRP A 234 -6.93 13.26 6.75
CA TRP A 234 -8.10 13.01 7.57
C TRP A 234 -8.05 11.61 8.16
N LEU A 235 -8.15 11.51 9.47
CA LEU A 235 -8.35 10.23 10.15
C LEU A 235 -9.83 9.88 10.08
N HIS A 236 -10.12 8.66 9.59
CA HIS A 236 -11.46 8.10 9.54
C HIS A 236 -11.37 6.58 9.63
N LYS A 237 -12.20 5.96 10.48
CA LYS A 237 -12.15 4.53 10.86
C LYS A 237 -10.81 4.03 11.43
N SER A 238 -9.72 4.79 11.29
CA SER A 238 -8.37 4.45 11.75
C SER A 238 -8.12 4.84 13.21
N LEU A 239 -9.04 5.58 13.83
CA LEU A 239 -8.94 6.05 15.22
C LEU A 239 -9.47 5.04 16.25
N VAL A 240 -10.04 3.91 15.82
CA VAL A 240 -10.74 2.95 16.69
C VAL A 240 -9.91 2.47 17.87
N ALA A 241 -8.60 2.33 17.68
CA ALA A 241 -7.69 1.88 18.73
C ALA A 241 -7.47 2.93 19.86
N PHE A 242 -7.72 4.21 19.60
CA PHE A 242 -7.39 5.31 20.52
C PHE A 242 -8.61 6.14 20.94
N GLN A 243 -9.56 6.37 20.03
CA GLN A 243 -10.76 7.20 20.21
C GLN A 243 -11.94 6.55 19.46
N PRO A 244 -12.47 5.40 19.96
CA PRO A 244 -13.55 4.67 19.28
C PRO A 244 -14.82 5.49 19.11
N GLU A 245 -15.07 6.47 19.98
CA GLU A 245 -16.20 7.39 19.92
C GLU A 245 -16.17 8.34 18.71
N LEU A 246 -15.01 8.50 18.06
CA LEU A 246 -14.82 9.31 16.85
C LEU A 246 -14.65 8.46 15.58
N MET A 247 -15.01 7.16 15.63
CA MET A 247 -14.79 6.23 14.51
C MET A 247 -15.45 6.70 13.20
N ASP A 248 -16.64 7.28 13.29
CA ASP A 248 -17.43 7.76 12.14
C ASP A 248 -17.11 9.22 11.76
N HIS A 249 -16.17 9.86 12.45
CA HIS A 249 -15.80 11.25 12.16
C HIS A 249 -14.67 11.29 11.13
N PHE A 250 -14.58 12.40 10.39
CA PHE A 250 -13.35 12.78 9.69
C PHE A 250 -12.60 13.79 10.55
N VAL A 251 -11.47 13.38 11.11
CA VAL A 251 -10.66 14.19 12.03
C VAL A 251 -9.40 14.68 11.33
N LEU A 252 -9.08 15.97 11.44
CA LEU A 252 -7.82 16.50 10.90
C LEU A 252 -6.62 15.91 11.64
N GLU A 253 -5.70 15.28 10.91
CA GLU A 253 -4.59 14.53 11.51
C GLU A 253 -3.53 15.43 12.16
N HIS A 254 -3.26 16.60 11.57
CA HIS A 254 -2.14 17.44 11.97
C HIS A 254 -2.37 18.31 13.22
N LEU A 255 -3.60 18.34 13.73
CA LEU A 255 -3.98 19.20 14.86
C LEU A 255 -3.91 18.42 16.18
N GLN A 256 -3.34 19.04 17.22
CA GLN A 256 -3.28 18.44 18.56
C GLN A 256 -4.67 18.29 19.19
N GLN A 257 -5.56 19.24 18.92
CA GLN A 257 -6.95 19.15 19.35
C GLN A 257 -7.79 18.52 18.23
N PRO A 258 -8.60 17.49 18.55
CA PRO A 258 -9.39 16.78 17.54
C PRO A 258 -10.40 17.76 16.93
N THR A 259 -10.23 18.01 15.63
CA THR A 259 -11.08 18.90 14.86
C THR A 259 -11.73 18.08 13.74
N CYS A 260 -13.06 18.10 13.70
CA CYS A 260 -13.88 17.24 12.86
C CYS A 260 -14.55 18.02 11.73
N LEU A 261 -14.76 17.34 10.61
CA LEU A 261 -15.65 17.80 9.56
C LEU A 261 -17.10 17.88 10.08
N GLU A 262 -17.74 19.03 9.94
CA GLU A 262 -19.09 19.30 10.45
C GLU A 262 -19.97 19.98 9.37
N VAL A 263 -21.23 19.59 9.32
CA VAL A 263 -22.30 20.38 8.66
C VAL A 263 -22.82 21.44 9.64
N ASP A 264 -22.58 22.72 9.33
CA ASP A 264 -23.21 23.83 10.05
C ASP A 264 -24.65 23.98 9.57
N GLN A 265 -25.61 23.49 10.35
CA GLN A 265 -27.04 23.56 10.01
C GLN A 265 -27.56 25.00 9.92
N SER A 266 -27.00 25.92 10.69
CA SER A 266 -27.49 27.31 10.76
C SER A 266 -27.17 28.08 9.49
N ARG A 267 -26.00 27.81 8.91
CA ARG A 267 -25.51 28.46 7.69
C ARG A 267 -25.69 27.61 6.44
N GLN A 268 -26.05 26.34 6.60
CA GLN A 268 -26.07 25.35 5.53
C GLN A 268 -24.71 25.25 4.81
N THR A 269 -23.61 25.30 5.57
CA THR A 269 -22.24 25.26 5.03
C THR A 269 -21.43 24.16 5.69
N LEU A 270 -20.38 23.69 5.01
CA LEU A 270 -19.41 22.77 5.60
C LEU A 270 -18.26 23.54 6.25
N ARG A 271 -17.85 23.09 7.43
CA ARG A 271 -16.73 23.67 8.16
C ARG A 271 -16.01 22.58 8.95
N VAL A 272 -14.86 22.93 9.52
CA VAL A 272 -14.23 22.15 10.57
C VAL A 272 -14.48 22.79 11.93
N ASN A 273 -14.77 21.96 12.93
CA ASN A 273 -15.06 22.41 14.29
C ASN A 273 -14.53 21.40 15.31
N ALA A 274 -14.54 21.74 16.60
CA ALA A 274 -14.16 20.78 17.65
C ALA A 274 -14.99 19.50 17.56
N CYS A 275 -14.34 18.34 17.68
CA CYS A 275 -15.03 17.05 17.60
C CYS A 275 -16.00 16.85 18.78
N ASP A 276 -17.22 16.44 18.46
CA ASP A 276 -18.28 16.08 19.40
C ASP A 276 -18.84 14.71 18.99
N SER A 277 -18.66 13.71 19.85
CA SER A 277 -19.11 12.33 19.60
C SER A 277 -20.64 12.17 19.61
N SER A 278 -21.35 13.11 20.23
CA SER A 278 -22.81 13.13 20.30
C SER A 278 -23.45 13.82 19.09
N ASN A 279 -22.71 14.69 18.40
CA ASN A 279 -23.21 15.47 17.27
C ASN A 279 -23.37 14.59 16.01
N PRO A 280 -24.60 14.36 15.51
CA PRO A 280 -24.82 13.56 14.31
C PRO A 280 -24.29 14.25 13.05
N TYR A 281 -24.16 15.58 13.03
CA TYR A 281 -23.69 16.36 11.88
C TYR A 281 -22.17 16.30 11.67
N GLN A 282 -21.47 15.56 12.52
CA GLN A 282 -20.04 15.25 12.36
C GLN A 282 -19.77 13.78 12.05
N LYS A 283 -20.82 12.95 11.91
CA LYS A 283 -20.69 11.51 11.63
C LYS A 283 -20.93 11.25 10.16
N TRP A 284 -19.90 10.76 9.48
CA TRP A 284 -19.89 10.59 8.03
C TRP A 284 -19.70 9.13 7.66
N GLN A 285 -20.30 8.74 6.54
CA GLN A 285 -20.17 7.41 6.00
C GLN A 285 -19.93 7.43 4.50
N PHE A 286 -18.94 6.66 4.04
CA PHE A 286 -18.81 6.31 2.63
C PHE A 286 -19.83 5.24 2.24
N GLY A 287 -20.29 5.31 0.99
CA GLY A 287 -21.19 4.30 0.43
C GLY A 287 -20.57 2.90 0.34
N ASN A 288 -19.25 2.81 0.11
CA ASN A 288 -18.53 1.53 0.08
C ASN A 288 -17.20 1.63 0.84
N TYR A 289 -16.89 0.63 1.65
CA TYR A 289 -15.60 0.41 2.29
C TYR A 289 -14.99 -0.87 1.72
N TYR A 290 -13.70 -0.84 1.41
CA TYR A 290 -12.97 -1.98 0.81
C TYR A 290 -11.96 -2.60 1.78
N ALA A 291 -11.68 -1.93 2.90
CA ALA A 291 -10.81 -2.43 3.95
C ALA A 291 -11.15 -1.72 5.27
N ASP A 292 -11.08 -2.46 6.37
CA ASP A 292 -11.27 -1.96 7.75
C ASP A 292 -9.97 -1.38 8.34
#